data_AF-A0A7H4LYK9-F1
#
_entry.id   AF-A0A7H4LYK9-F1
#
_cell.length_a   1.000
_cell.length_b   1.000
_cell.length_c   1.000
_cell.angle_alpha   90.00
_cell.angle_beta   90.00
_cell.angle_gamma   90.00
#
_symmetry.space_group_name_H-M   'P 1'
#
loop_
_entity.id
_entity.type
_entity.pdbx_description
1 polymer ?
#
loop_
_entity_poly.entity_id
_entity_poly.type
_entity_poly.pdbx_seq_one_letter_code
_entity_poly.pdbx_strand_id
1 'polypeptide(L)'
;MVIQGSLTLGQLTSFVMYLGLMIWPMLALAWMFNIVERGSAAYARIRTMLEEAPVVNDGSEPTPEGRGTLSVAVREFIYPQANKVSLEKVNFTLQPGQMLGICGRPAPARAPFWR
;
A
#
# COMPACT_ATOMS: atom_id res chain seq x y z
N MET A 1 10.65 -48.83 -37.82
CA MET A 1 11.67 -48.82 -36.76
C MET A 1 11.33 -49.67 -35.52
N VAL A 2 10.07 -49.88 -35.12
CA VAL A 2 9.71 -51.02 -34.21
C VAL A 2 9.80 -52.38 -34.94
N ILE A 3 9.77 -52.34 -36.28
CA ILE A 3 9.87 -53.49 -37.20
C ILE A 3 11.33 -53.95 -37.43
N GLN A 4 12.35 -53.26 -36.89
CA GLN A 4 13.78 -53.54 -37.18
C GLN A 4 14.59 -54.09 -36.00
N GLY A 5 13.96 -54.52 -34.89
CA GLY A 5 14.62 -55.29 -33.83
C GLY A 5 15.58 -54.52 -32.90
N SER A 6 15.54 -53.19 -32.87
CA SER A 6 16.45 -52.37 -32.04
C SER A 6 15.89 -51.89 -30.69
N LEU A 7 14.58 -52.02 -30.44
CA LEU A 7 13.95 -51.68 -29.17
C LEU A 7 13.04 -52.82 -28.70
N THR A 8 13.14 -53.19 -27.42
CA THR A 8 12.20 -54.13 -26.81
C THR A 8 10.87 -53.42 -26.50
N LEU A 9 9.78 -54.20 -26.41
CA LEU A 9 8.47 -53.67 -26.01
C LEU A 9 8.56 -52.87 -24.70
N GLY A 10 9.32 -53.37 -23.73
CA GLY A 10 9.57 -52.68 -22.45
C GLY A 10 10.28 -51.33 -22.62
N GLN A 11 11.30 -51.26 -23.47
CA GLN A 11 11.99 -49.99 -23.75
C GLN A 11 11.07 -48.95 -24.40
N LEU A 12 10.17 -49.37 -25.30
CA LEU A 12 9.18 -48.49 -25.91
C LEU A 12 8.20 -47.96 -24.85
N THR A 13 7.69 -48.82 -23.98
CA THR A 13 6.75 -48.43 -22.92
C THR A 13 7.41 -47.48 -21.91
N SER A 14 8.65 -47.75 -21.50
CA SER A 14 9.41 -46.86 -20.61
C SER A 14 9.68 -45.50 -21.26
N PHE A 15 10.00 -45.46 -22.55
CA PHE A 15 10.20 -44.21 -23.28
C PHE A 15 8.92 -43.36 -23.31
N VAL A 16 7.77 -43.96 -23.61
CA VAL A 16 6.48 -43.26 -23.61
C VAL A 16 6.11 -42.79 -22.20
N MET A 17 6.39 -43.58 -21.16
CA MET A 17 6.19 -43.16 -19.76
C MET A 17 7.06 -41.95 -19.40
N TYR A 18 8.33 -41.91 -19.78
CA TYR A 18 9.21 -40.76 -19.53
C TYR A 18 8.75 -39.51 -20.25
N LEU A 19 8.25 -39.63 -21.49
CA LEU A 19 7.64 -38.51 -22.18
C LEU A 19 6.38 -38.01 -21.46
N GLY A 20 5.54 -38.93 -20.98
CA GLY A 20 4.35 -38.58 -20.18
C GLY A 20 4.69 -37.86 -18.88
N LEU A 21 5.76 -38.30 -18.19
CA LEU A 21 6.26 -37.67 -16.97
C LEU A 21 6.80 -36.26 -17.21
N MET A 22 7.22 -35.91 -18.43
CA MET A 22 7.77 -34.59 -18.77
C MET A 22 6.68 -33.54 -19.08
N ILE A 23 5.45 -33.98 -19.36
CA ILE A 23 4.30 -33.09 -19.65
C ILE A 23 3.98 -32.22 -18.43
N TRP A 24 3.90 -32.82 -17.23
CA TRP A 24 3.61 -32.10 -15.99
C TRP A 24 4.66 -31.03 -15.62
N PRO A 25 5.97 -31.34 -15.62
CA PRO A 25 7.03 -30.36 -15.41
C PRO A 25 6.98 -29.18 -16.39
N MET A 26 6.73 -29.42 -17.68
CA MET A 26 6.62 -28.33 -18.66
C MET A 26 5.43 -27.41 -18.37
N LEU A 27 4.28 -27.98 -18.01
CA LEU A 27 3.09 -27.20 -17.63
C LEU A 27 3.31 -26.41 -16.33
N ALA A 28 3.91 -27.06 -15.32
CA ALA A 28 4.25 -26.43 -14.05
C ALA A 28 5.21 -25.24 -14.26
N LEU A 29 6.17 -25.36 -15.17
CA LEU A 29 7.09 -24.28 -15.52
C LEU A 29 6.33 -23.06 -16.07
N ALA A 30 5.38 -23.27 -16.98
CA ALA A 30 4.56 -22.20 -17.54
C ALA A 30 3.70 -21.50 -16.47
N TRP A 31 3.19 -22.26 -15.50
CA TRP A 31 2.47 -21.70 -14.34
C TRP A 31 3.39 -20.93 -13.40
N MET A 32 4.63 -21.40 -13.20
CA MET A 32 5.63 -20.70 -12.40
C MET A 32 5.93 -19.31 -12.95
N PHE A 33 6.14 -19.18 -14.26
CA PHE A 33 6.34 -17.87 -14.90
C PHE A 33 5.18 -16.92 -14.66
N ASN A 34 3.94 -17.42 -14.80
CA ASN A 34 2.74 -16.64 -14.50
C ASN A 34 2.66 -16.16 -13.04
N ILE A 35 3.11 -16.98 -12.08
CA ILE A 35 3.12 -16.60 -10.67
C ILE A 35 4.18 -15.54 -10.40
N VAL A 36 5.38 -15.68 -10.98
CA VAL A 36 6.49 -14.73 -10.80
C VAL A 36 6.12 -13.34 -11.34
N GLU A 37 5.51 -13.26 -12.52
CA GLU A 37 5.07 -11.96 -13.07
C GLU A 37 4.07 -11.26 -12.16
N ARG A 38 3.05 -11.99 -11.67
CA ARG A 38 2.06 -11.45 -10.73
C ARG A 38 2.69 -11.06 -9.39
N GLY A 39 3.62 -11.87 -8.89
CA GLY A 39 4.34 -11.62 -7.64
C GLY A 39 5.19 -10.35 -7.71
N SER A 40 5.89 -10.12 -8.82
CA SER A 40 6.68 -8.91 -9.06
C SER A 40 5.83 -7.63 -8.99
N ALA A 41 4.65 -7.64 -9.62
CA ALA A 41 3.74 -6.50 -9.58
C ALA A 41 3.20 -6.21 -8.16
N ALA A 42 2.87 -7.25 -7.40
CA ALA A 42 2.45 -7.09 -6.00
C ALA A 42 3.60 -6.57 -5.12
N TYR A 43 4.81 -7.10 -5.31
CA TYR A 43 6.00 -6.67 -4.58
C TYR A 43 6.34 -5.20 -4.86
N ALA A 44 6.25 -4.76 -6.11
CA ALA A 44 6.47 -3.36 -6.46
C ALA A 44 5.53 -2.40 -5.69
N ARG A 45 4.24 -2.77 -5.54
CA ARG A 45 3.27 -1.96 -4.78
C ARG A 45 3.59 -1.91 -3.29
N ILE A 46 3.97 -3.04 -2.70
CA ILE A 46 4.36 -3.10 -1.28
C ILE A 46 5.59 -2.24 -1.05
N ARG A 47 6.59 -2.33 -1.93
CA ARG A 47 7.81 -1.52 -1.87
C ARG A 47 7.50 -0.03 -1.92
N THR A 48 6.62 0.42 -2.83
CA THR A 48 6.22 1.83 -2.88
C THR A 48 5.53 2.30 -1.60
N MET A 49 4.75 1.45 -0.94
CA MET A 49 4.12 1.82 0.34
C MET A 49 5.13 1.88 1.49
N LEU A 50 6.14 1.02 1.48
CA LEU A 50 7.17 0.99 2.53
C LEU A 50 8.21 2.11 2.36
N GLU A 51 8.49 2.50 1.12
CA GLU A 51 9.38 3.62 0.78
C GLU A 51 8.71 4.99 0.98
N GLU A 52 7.39 5.05 1.18
CA GLU A 52 6.68 6.30 1.46
C GLU A 52 7.19 6.89 2.78
N ALA A 53 7.84 8.05 2.69
CA ALA A 53 8.39 8.71 3.87
C ALA A 53 7.27 9.13 4.82
N PRO A 54 7.47 9.00 6.15
CA PRO A 54 6.51 9.50 7.12
C PRO A 54 6.29 11.01 6.91
N VAL A 55 5.03 11.40 6.72
CA VAL A 55 4.63 12.78 6.39
C VAL A 55 4.84 13.73 7.58
N VAL A 56 4.94 13.19 8.80
CA VAL A 56 5.13 13.96 10.03
C VAL A 56 6.38 13.45 10.72
N ASN A 57 7.37 14.33 10.90
CA ASN A 57 8.51 14.08 11.75
C ASN A 57 8.10 14.36 13.19
N ASP A 58 8.29 13.37 14.08
CA ASP A 58 8.13 13.60 15.51
C ASP A 58 9.10 14.68 15.98
N GLY A 59 8.59 15.62 16.77
CA GLY A 59 9.41 16.67 17.37
C GLY A 59 10.39 16.07 18.38
N SER A 60 11.61 16.60 18.43
CA SER A 60 12.64 16.19 19.41
C SER A 60 12.43 16.82 20.80
N GLU A 61 11.43 17.68 20.96
CA GLU A 61 11.21 18.41 22.20
C GLU A 61 10.31 17.63 23.15
N PRO A 62 10.72 17.39 24.41
CA PRO A 62 9.85 16.81 25.41
C PRO A 62 8.69 17.77 25.70
N THR A 63 7.46 17.24 25.69
CA THR A 63 6.27 18.00 26.07
C THR A 63 6.37 18.41 27.54
N PRO A 64 6.13 19.69 27.89
CA PRO A 64 6.13 20.14 29.28
C PRO A 64 5.06 19.40 30.10
N GLU A 65 5.38 19.00 31.32
CA GLU A 65 4.39 18.44 32.25
C GLU A 65 3.45 19.55 32.77
N GLY A 66 2.15 19.43 32.47
CA GLY A 66 1.11 20.34 32.99
C GLY A 66 0.09 20.78 31.93
N ARG A 67 -0.88 21.61 32.35
CA ARG A 67 -1.81 22.27 31.42
C ARG A 67 -1.16 23.55 30.89
N GLY A 68 -0.65 23.51 29.66
CA GLY A 68 -0.12 24.69 28.97
C GLY A 68 -1.19 25.57 28.36
N THR A 69 -0.86 26.83 28.11
CA THR A 69 -1.66 27.73 27.27
C THR A 69 -1.46 27.34 25.81
N LEU A 70 -2.54 27.05 25.09
CA LEU A 70 -2.49 26.73 23.66
C LEU A 70 -2.73 28.02 22.86
N SER A 71 -1.71 28.51 22.16
CA SER A 71 -1.86 29.61 21.20
C SER A 71 -1.84 29.05 19.78
N VAL A 72 -2.92 29.26 19.04
CA VAL A 72 -3.07 28.84 17.65
C VAL A 72 -3.14 30.07 16.78
N ALA A 73 -2.25 30.17 15.79
CA ALA A 73 -2.21 31.24 14.81
C ALA A 73 -2.05 30.66 13.40
N VAL A 74 -3.17 30.30 12.77
CA VAL A 74 -3.21 29.79 11.41
C VAL A 74 -3.54 30.94 10.45
N ARG A 75 -2.58 31.33 9.62
CA ARG A 75 -2.77 32.39 8.62
C ARG A 75 -3.64 31.93 7.46
N GLU A 76 -3.29 30.81 6.86
CA GLU A 76 -3.96 30.23 5.70
C GLU A 76 -3.72 28.72 5.69
N PHE A 77 -4.76 27.93 5.46
CA PHE A 77 -4.66 26.48 5.28
C PHE A 77 -5.44 26.05 4.04
N ILE A 78 -4.77 25.28 3.19
CA ILE A 78 -5.29 24.76 1.92
C ILE A 78 -5.05 23.25 1.92
N TYR A 79 -6.09 22.46 1.64
CA TYR A 79 -5.93 21.02 1.50
C TYR A 79 -5.07 20.67 0.28
N PRO A 80 -4.26 19.60 0.34
CA PRO A 80 -3.63 19.04 -0.85
C PRO A 80 -4.72 18.75 -1.87
N GLN A 81 -4.60 19.28 -3.09
CA GLN A 81 -5.59 19.21 -4.19
C GLN A 81 -6.79 20.19 -4.15
N ALA A 82 -6.90 21.06 -3.14
CA ALA A 82 -7.89 22.13 -3.15
C ALA A 82 -7.32 23.41 -3.76
N ASN A 83 -8.10 24.07 -4.61
CA ASN A 83 -7.73 25.38 -5.19
C ASN A 83 -8.29 26.56 -4.38
N LYS A 84 -8.94 26.29 -3.25
CA LYS A 84 -9.60 27.28 -2.39
C LYS A 84 -9.11 27.14 -0.96
N VAL A 85 -8.83 28.28 -0.35
CA VAL A 85 -8.51 28.41 1.07
C VAL A 85 -9.62 27.83 1.94
N SER A 86 -9.25 26.93 2.84
CA SER A 86 -10.18 26.24 3.74
C SER A 86 -10.24 26.88 5.12
N LEU A 87 -9.11 27.38 5.64
CA LEU A 87 -9.06 28.21 6.84
C LEU A 87 -8.26 29.47 6.54
N GLU A 88 -8.79 30.63 6.91
CA GLU A 88 -8.11 31.91 6.78
C GLU A 88 -8.18 32.64 8.14
N LYS A 89 -7.03 33.14 8.61
CA LYS A 89 -6.89 34.01 9.81
C LYS A 89 -7.53 33.46 11.09
N VAL A 90 -7.28 32.19 11.41
CA VAL A 90 -7.73 31.59 12.68
C VAL A 90 -6.70 31.87 13.77
N ASN A 91 -7.01 32.79 14.67
CA ASN A 91 -6.17 33.14 15.81
C ASN A 91 -6.98 33.02 17.10
N PHE A 92 -6.59 32.11 18.00
CA PHE A 92 -7.18 32.02 19.33
C PHE A 92 -6.14 31.54 20.34
N THR A 93 -6.32 31.94 21.59
CA THR A 93 -5.49 31.49 22.71
C THR A 93 -6.40 30.86 23.75
N LEU A 94 -6.15 29.59 24.07
CA LEU A 94 -6.92 28.81 25.02
C LEU A 94 -6.13 28.65 26.31
N GLN A 95 -6.71 29.10 27.42
CA GLN A 95 -6.10 28.93 28.74
C GLN A 95 -6.46 27.56 29.35
N PRO A 96 -5.62 27.05 30.27
CA PRO A 96 -5.92 25.84 31.02
C PRO A 96 -7.32 25.83 31.64
N GLY A 97 -8.14 24.85 31.26
CA GLY A 97 -9.51 24.68 31.79
C GLY A 97 -10.61 25.41 31.01
N GLN A 98 -10.28 26.16 29.95
CA GLN A 98 -11.28 26.70 29.03
C GLN A 98 -11.68 25.67 27.98
N MET A 99 -12.96 25.69 27.59
CA MET A 99 -13.50 24.84 26.52
C MET A 99 -13.80 25.70 25.29
N LEU A 100 -13.19 25.35 24.16
CA LEU A 100 -13.49 25.98 22.87
C LEU A 100 -14.48 25.12 22.09
N GLY A 101 -15.66 25.68 21.78
CA GLY A 101 -16.62 25.08 20.87
C GLY A 101 -16.42 25.64 19.45
N ILE A 102 -15.97 24.81 18.52
CA ILE A 102 -15.90 25.18 17.10
C ILE A 102 -17.21 24.75 16.45
N CYS A 103 -18.05 25.71 16.08
CA CYS A 103 -19.31 25.47 15.38
C CYS A 103 -19.23 26.07 13.97
N GLY A 104 -19.47 25.25 12.95
CA GLY A 104 -19.53 25.67 11.55
C GLY A 104 -20.83 25.20 10.89
N ARG A 105 -21.24 25.84 9.80
CA ARG A 105 -22.30 25.29 8.93
C ARG A 105 -21.80 23.92 8.40
N PRO A 106 -22.64 22.87 8.39
CA PRO A 106 -22.24 21.60 7.78
C PRO A 106 -21.74 21.84 6.37
N ALA A 107 -20.55 21.37 6.05
CA ALA A 107 -20.09 21.35 4.67
C ALA A 107 -21.08 20.51 3.84
N PRO A 108 -21.45 20.92 2.61
CA PRO A 108 -22.24 20.07 1.74
C PRO A 108 -21.52 18.73 1.59
N ALA A 109 -22.23 17.64 1.88
CA ALA A 109 -21.70 16.30 2.06
C ALA A 109 -20.80 15.84 0.89
N ARG A 110 -19.51 16.14 0.97
CA ARG A 110 -18.48 15.52 0.14
C ARG A 110 -17.22 15.34 0.99
N ALA A 111 -17.01 14.07 1.32
CA ALA A 111 -15.85 13.44 1.95
C ALA A 111 -15.78 13.50 3.50
N PRO A 112 -15.53 12.34 4.15
CA PRO A 112 -15.29 12.26 5.59
C PRO A 112 -13.95 12.93 5.95
N PHE A 113 -14.00 13.75 7.00
CA PHE A 113 -12.94 14.60 7.55
C PHE A 113 -11.84 13.81 8.32
N TRP A 114 -11.89 12.48 8.33
CA TRP A 114 -10.92 11.62 9.03
C TRP A 114 -10.26 10.64 8.05
N ARG A 115 -9.31 11.13 7.26
CA ARG A 115 -8.29 10.29 6.61
C ARG A 115 -6.96 11.03 6.59
#